data_AF-A0A9D6RS66-F1
#
_entry.id   AF-A0A9D6RS66-F1
#
_cell.length_a   1.000
_cell.length_b   1.000
_cell.length_c   1.000
_cell.angle_alpha   90.00
_cell.angle_beta   90.00
_cell.angle_gamma   90.00
#
_symmetry.space_group_name_H-M   'P 1'
#
loop_
_entity.id
_entity.type
_entity.pdbx_description
1 polymer ?
#
loop_
_entity_poly.entity_id
_entity_poly.type
_entity_poly.pdbx_seq_one_letter_code
_entity_poly.pdbx_strand_id
1 'polypeptide(L)'
;MVKDKAQRPQWGSEHVRALRHHLGLTQRELAERLGTRQQTISEWEKGMYQPRGASATLLSIVAERANFEYQAIPTRKTTKKPAKP
;
A
#
# COMPACT_ATOMS: atom_id res chain seq x y z
N MET A 1 -26.45 4.48 15.63
CA MET A 1 -25.84 3.44 14.76
C MET A 1 -25.45 4.10 13.45
N VAL A 2 -24.16 4.16 13.10
CA VAL A 2 -23.64 4.23 11.71
C VAL A 2 -22.18 3.73 11.74
N LYS A 3 -21.99 2.41 11.76
CA LYS A 3 -20.66 1.77 11.70
C LYS A 3 -20.35 1.43 10.24
N ASP A 4 -20.31 2.43 9.37
CA ASP A 4 -19.83 2.27 8.00
C ASP A 4 -18.29 2.29 7.96
N LYS A 5 -17.67 1.34 8.67
CA LYS A 5 -16.26 1.00 8.43
C LYS A 5 -16.17 0.17 7.17
N ALA A 6 -16.42 0.82 6.04
CA ALA A 6 -16.18 0.29 4.71
C ALA A 6 -14.76 -0.30 4.66
N GLN A 7 -14.70 -1.53 4.15
CA GLN A 7 -13.59 -2.46 4.13
C GLN A 7 -12.40 -1.91 3.33
N ARG A 8 -11.67 -0.96 3.90
CA ARG A 8 -10.47 -0.37 3.28
C ARG A 8 -9.31 -1.37 3.38
N PRO A 9 -8.51 -1.55 2.31
CA PRO A 9 -7.33 -2.39 2.36
C PRO A 9 -6.41 -1.90 3.49
N GLN A 10 -6.19 -2.76 4.48
CA GLN A 10 -5.31 -2.47 5.59
C GLN A 10 -3.87 -2.67 5.12
N TRP A 11 -3.20 -1.58 4.81
CA TRP A 11 -1.76 -1.56 4.55
C TRP A 11 -1.02 -1.69 5.89
N GLY A 12 -0.42 -2.86 6.11
CA GLY A 12 0.50 -3.09 7.23
C GLY A 12 1.88 -2.49 6.97
N SER A 13 2.65 -2.29 8.04
CA SER A 13 4.02 -1.78 7.99
C SER A 13 4.92 -2.58 7.06
N GLU A 14 4.84 -3.91 7.14
CA GLU A 14 5.59 -4.84 6.29
C GLU A 14 5.19 -4.72 4.81
N HIS A 15 3.90 -4.55 4.52
CA HIS A 15 3.40 -4.39 3.15
C HIS A 15 3.86 -3.09 2.50
N VAL A 16 3.85 -1.97 3.25
CA VAL A 16 4.35 -0.68 2.75
C VAL A 16 5.85 -0.79 2.44
N ARG A 17 6.62 -1.40 3.36
CA ARG A 17 8.05 -1.62 3.17
C ARG A 17 8.36 -2.54 2.00
N ALA A 18 7.60 -3.63 1.86
CA ALA A 18 7.76 -4.59 0.78
C ALA A 18 7.41 -3.97 -0.58
N LEU A 19 6.31 -3.21 -0.68
CA LEU A 19 5.97 -2.46 -1.90
C LEU A 19 7.08 -1.49 -2.29
N ARG A 20 7.62 -0.75 -1.33
CA ARG A 20 8.72 0.19 -1.56
C ARG A 20 9.94 -0.52 -2.14
N HIS A 21 10.35 -1.62 -1.53
CA HIS A 21 11.50 -2.41 -1.97
C HIS A 21 11.27 -3.08 -3.32
N HIS A 22 10.07 -3.60 -3.57
CA HIS A 22 9.68 -4.18 -4.86
C HIS A 22 9.78 -3.16 -6.00
N LEU A 23 9.44 -1.91 -5.72
CA LEU A 23 9.58 -0.80 -6.66
C LEU A 23 11.00 -0.23 -6.76
N GLY A 24 11.93 -0.68 -5.90
CA GLY A 24 13.28 -0.14 -5.82
C GLY A 24 13.34 1.32 -5.37
N LEU A 25 12.32 1.81 -4.66
CA LEU A 25 12.21 3.22 -4.27
C LEU A 25 12.82 3.49 -2.89
N THR A 26 13.32 4.70 -2.70
CA THR A 26 13.59 5.23 -1.36
C THR A 26 12.30 5.67 -0.67
N GLN A 27 12.34 5.83 0.66
CA GLN A 27 11.16 6.32 1.41
C GLN A 27 10.72 7.71 0.93
N ARG A 28 11.67 8.55 0.49
CA ARG A 28 11.39 9.85 -0.10
C ARG A 28 10.67 9.73 -1.42
N GLU A 29 11.14 8.89 -2.33
CA GLU A 29 10.48 8.72 -3.64
C GLU A 29 9.09 8.12 -3.53
N LEU A 30 8.89 7.16 -2.60
CA LEU A 30 7.54 6.67 -2.31
C LEU A 30 6.66 7.78 -1.74
N ALA A 31 7.20 8.65 -0.88
CA ALA A 31 6.46 9.79 -0.34
C ALA A 31 6.04 10.78 -1.43
N GLU A 32 6.95 11.13 -2.33
CA GLU A 32 6.68 12.01 -3.49
C GLU A 32 5.57 11.43 -4.38
N ARG A 33 5.62 10.12 -4.67
CA ARG A 33 4.57 9.44 -5.46
C ARG A 33 3.21 9.46 -4.77
N LEU A 34 3.19 9.42 -3.45
CA LEU A 34 1.96 9.41 -2.65
C LEU A 34 1.51 10.82 -2.24
N GLY A 35 2.27 11.86 -2.60
CA GLY A 35 2.00 13.24 -2.18
C GLY A 35 2.06 13.44 -0.67
N THR A 36 2.93 12.69 0.02
CA THR A 36 3.10 12.74 1.48
C THR A 36 4.56 13.03 1.86
N ARG A 37 4.88 13.02 3.16
CA ARG A 37 6.22 13.28 3.66
C ARG A 37 6.99 11.97 3.86
N GLN A 38 8.31 12.00 3.68
CA GLN A 38 9.17 10.84 3.94
C GLN A 38 9.01 10.32 5.38
N GLN A 39 8.84 11.21 6.36
CA GLN A 39 8.59 10.84 7.75
C GLN A 39 7.32 9.99 7.89
N THR A 40 6.25 10.32 7.16
CA THR A 40 5.00 9.55 7.17
C THR A 40 5.20 8.13 6.66
N ILE A 41 6.02 7.94 5.62
CA ILE A 41 6.40 6.60 5.13
C ILE A 41 7.17 5.84 6.21
N SER A 42 8.13 6.49 6.87
CA SER A 42 8.90 5.87 7.96
C SER A 42 8.00 5.44 9.12
N GLU A 43 7.03 6.26 9.51
CA GLU A 43 6.06 5.92 10.55
C GLU A 43 5.15 4.75 10.15
N TRP A 44 4.77 4.65 8.87
CA TRP A 44 4.04 3.49 8.36
C TRP A 44 4.90 2.23 8.38
N GLU A 45 6.14 2.29 7.89
CA GLU A 45 7.05 1.15 7.88
C GLU A 45 7.45 0.68 9.29
N LYS A 46 7.39 1.57 10.29
CA LYS A 46 7.59 1.24 11.71
C LYS A 46 6.33 0.73 12.40
N GLY A 47 5.16 0.82 11.76
CA GLY A 47 3.87 0.45 12.35
C GLY A 47 3.36 1.45 13.39
N MET A 48 3.95 2.64 13.49
CA MET A 48 3.48 3.73 14.38
C MET A 48 2.13 4.26 13.91
N TYR A 49 1.97 4.36 12.59
CA TYR A 49 0.74 4.78 11.94
C TYR A 49 0.40 3.86 10.76
N GLN A 50 -0.86 3.86 10.36
CA GLN A 50 -1.30 3.17 9.15
C GLN A 50 -1.76 4.21 8.13
N PRO A 51 -1.48 4.01 6.82
CA PRO A 51 -2.04 4.86 5.79
C PRO A 51 -3.57 4.76 5.81
N ARG A 52 -4.23 5.91 5.73
CA ARG A 52 -5.70 6.01 5.78
C ARG A 52 -6.19 6.93 4.68
N GLY A 53 -7.47 6.77 4.30
CA GLY A 53 -8.10 7.62 3.30
C GLY A 53 -7.38 7.54 1.95
N ALA A 54 -7.06 8.70 1.37
CA ALA A 54 -6.42 8.82 0.06
C ALA A 54 -5.08 8.07 -0.03
N SER A 55 -4.26 8.09 1.02
CA SER A 55 -2.95 7.43 1.01
C SER A 55 -3.06 5.91 0.86
N ALA A 56 -4.04 5.28 1.50
CA ALA A 56 -4.27 3.83 1.37
C ALA A 56 -4.72 3.47 -0.06
N THR A 57 -5.58 4.29 -0.66
CA THR A 57 -6.01 4.12 -2.06
C THR A 57 -4.83 4.30 -3.03
N LEU A 58 -3.99 5.32 -2.81
CA LEU A 58 -2.82 5.55 -3.66
C LEU A 58 -1.82 4.40 -3.56
N LEU A 59 -1.58 3.86 -2.37
CA LEU A 59 -0.75 2.67 -2.20
C LEU A 59 -1.33 1.47 -2.97
N SER A 60 -2.63 1.24 -2.93
CA SER A 60 -3.30 0.22 -3.75
C SER A 60 -3.08 0.46 -5.25
N ILE A 61 -3.29 1.68 -5.75
CA ILE A 61 -3.05 2.00 -7.17
C ILE A 61 -1.59 1.76 -7.56
N VAL A 62 -0.65 2.15 -6.71
CA VAL A 62 0.79 1.94 -6.94
C VAL A 62 1.13 0.45 -6.94
N ALA A 63 0.56 -0.33 -6.03
CA ALA A 63 0.76 -1.78 -5.96
C ALA A 63 0.19 -2.50 -7.19
N GLU A 64 -1.02 -2.15 -7.62
CA GLU A 64 -1.64 -2.70 -8.83
C GLU A 64 -0.79 -2.39 -10.07
N ARG A 65 -0.30 -1.16 -10.20
CA ARG A 65 0.60 -0.77 -11.30
C ARG A 65 1.95 -1.49 -11.26
N ALA A 66 2.43 -1.82 -10.06
CA ALA A 66 3.66 -2.56 -9.84
C ALA A 66 3.49 -4.08 -9.96
N ASN A 67 2.26 -4.55 -10.20
CA ASN A 67 1.87 -5.95 -10.13
C ASN A 67 2.31 -6.62 -8.80
N PHE A 68 2.30 -5.84 -7.71
CA PHE A 68 2.74 -6.25 -6.39
C PHE A 68 1.57 -6.90 -5.65
N GLU A 69 1.64 -8.21 -5.43
CA GLU A 69 0.65 -8.92 -4.63
C GLU A 69 0.81 -8.57 -3.15
N TYR A 70 -0.10 -7.74 -2.62
CA TYR A 70 -0.17 -7.43 -1.21
C TYR A 70 -1.37 -8.15 -0.58
N GLN A 71 -1.16 -8.89 0.51
CA GLN A 71 -2.25 -9.52 1.26
C GLN A 71 -2.98 -8.47 2.12
N ALA A 72 -3.60 -7.48 1.47
CA ALA A 72 -4.76 -6.87 2.11
C ALA A 72 -5.84 -7.95 2.14
N ILE A 73 -6.12 -8.45 3.35
CA ILE A 73 -7.33 -9.21 3.70
C ILE A 73 -8.46 -8.89 2.69
N PRO A 74 -8.79 -9.83 1.80
CA PRO A 74 -9.39 -9.49 0.53
C PRO A 74 -10.90 -9.31 0.67
N THR A 75 -11.43 -8.18 0.21
CA THR A 75 -12.77 -8.17 -0.34
C THR A 75 -12.69 -8.51 -1.83
N ARG A 76 -12.72 -9.83 -2.10
CA ARG A 76 -13.04 -10.51 -3.36
C ARG A 76 -12.50 -9.95 -4.70
N LYS A 77 -11.58 -10.75 -5.28
CA LYS A 77 -11.31 -11.05 -6.71
C LYS A 77 -10.75 -9.95 -7.61
N THR A 78 -9.50 -10.14 -8.06
CA THR A 78 -9.13 -10.23 -9.49
C THR A 78 -7.84 -11.04 -9.67
N THR A 79 -7.99 -12.18 -10.34
CA THR A 79 -6.93 -12.96 -10.99
C THR A 79 -6.16 -12.12 -12.01
N LYS A 80 -4.82 -12.15 -12.01
CA LYS A 80 -4.01 -12.50 -13.19
C LYS A 80 -2.54 -12.75 -12.81
N LYS A 81 -2.18 -14.03 -12.86
CA LYS A 81 -0.83 -14.59 -12.94
C LYS A 81 -0.11 -14.01 -14.18
N PRO A 82 1.08 -13.38 -14.10
CA PRO A 82 1.95 -13.32 -15.25
C PRO A 82 2.67 -14.66 -15.32
N ALA A 83 2.18 -15.55 -16.19
CA ALA A 83 3.02 -16.58 -16.74
C ALA A 83 4.04 -15.91 -17.65
N LYS A 84 5.32 -16.20 -17.47
CA LYS A 84 6.34 -15.95 -18.49
C LYS A 84 7.60 -16.76 -18.21
N PRO A 85 8.31 -17.11 -19.29
CA PRO A 85 8.05 -18.23 -20.18
C PRO A 85 8.63 -19.56 -19.67
#